data_AF-S8C568-F1
#
_entry.id   AF-S8C568-F1
#
_cell.length_a   1.000
_cell.length_b   1.000
_cell.length_c   1.000
_cell.angle_alpha   90.00
_cell.angle_beta   90.00
_cell.angle_gamma   90.00
#
_symmetry.space_group_name_H-M   'P 1'
#
loop_
_entity.id
_entity.type
_entity.pdbx_description
1 polymer ?
#
loop_
_entity_poly.entity_id
_entity_poly.type
_entity_poly.pdbx_seq_one_letter_code
_entity_poly.pdbx_strand_id
1 'polypeptide(L)'
;MSSKKIPATEAAAPLHRTISDISHDAMNHSSAVEKARCDCCGLCEDFTVSYVRRVREKHCGRMVCGLCSEAVKMEMEKNPDRSIQEALNAHVSACVRQNRFSNN
;
A
#
# COMPACT_ATOMS: atom_id res chain seq x y z
N MET A 1 -67.99 -41.36 6.72
CA MET A 1 -67.01 -41.04 7.78
C MET A 1 -65.73 -40.61 7.12
N SER A 2 -65.34 -39.34 7.24
CA SER A 2 -63.95 -38.91 7.13
C SER A 2 -63.87 -37.43 7.47
N SER A 3 -63.92 -37.17 8.77
CA SER A 3 -63.28 -36.01 9.35
C SER A 3 -61.79 -36.31 9.39
N LYS A 4 -60.97 -35.45 8.80
CA LYS A 4 -59.64 -35.08 9.31
C LYS A 4 -59.23 -33.77 8.62
N LYS A 5 -59.55 -32.66 9.30
CA LYS A 5 -58.85 -31.39 9.14
C LYS A 5 -57.39 -31.62 9.55
N ILE A 6 -56.45 -31.08 8.78
CA ILE A 6 -55.05 -30.89 9.21
C ILE A 6 -54.79 -29.37 9.18
N PRO A 7 -54.19 -28.79 10.22
CA PRO A 7 -54.06 -27.34 10.39
C PRO A 7 -52.85 -26.76 9.64
N ALA A 8 -52.88 -25.43 9.51
CA ALA A 8 -51.82 -24.59 8.98
C ALA A 8 -50.55 -24.64 9.83
N THR A 9 -49.39 -24.68 9.17
CA THR A 9 -48.07 -24.26 9.68
C THR A 9 -47.34 -23.65 8.48
N GLU A 10 -47.42 -22.33 8.31
CA GLU A 10 -46.40 -21.36 8.74
C GLU A 10 -45.05 -21.47 8.00
N ALA A 11 -44.79 -20.38 7.25
CA ALA A 11 -43.50 -19.76 6.98
C ALA A 11 -42.35 -20.60 6.39
N ALA A 12 -42.14 -20.41 5.08
CA ALA A 12 -40.78 -20.18 4.56
C ALA A 12 -40.91 -19.39 3.25
N ALA A 13 -40.77 -18.06 3.33
CA ALA A 13 -40.57 -17.26 2.13
C ALA A 13 -39.32 -17.78 1.40
N PRO A 14 -39.32 -17.86 0.05
CA PRO A 14 -38.11 -18.20 -0.68
C PRO A 14 -37.11 -17.07 -0.45
N LEU A 15 -36.01 -17.36 0.26
CA LEU A 15 -34.85 -16.50 0.30
C LEU A 15 -34.31 -16.40 -1.12
N HIS A 16 -34.74 -15.37 -1.84
CA HIS A 16 -34.11 -14.96 -3.09
C HIS A 16 -32.67 -14.59 -2.74
N ARG A 17 -31.73 -15.50 -3.02
CA ARG A 17 -30.30 -15.22 -2.97
C ARG A 17 -30.01 -14.26 -4.11
N THR A 18 -30.08 -12.96 -3.83
CA THR A 18 -29.60 -11.95 -4.76
C THR A 18 -28.09 -12.14 -4.87
N ILE A 19 -27.65 -12.29 -6.12
CA ILE A 19 -26.25 -12.44 -6.51
C ILE A 19 -25.45 -11.26 -5.94
N SER A 20 -24.59 -11.53 -4.97
CA SER A 20 -23.67 -10.57 -4.36
C SER A 20 -22.37 -10.48 -5.16
N ASP A 21 -22.47 -10.30 -6.49
CA ASP A 21 -21.31 -10.28 -7.40
C ASP A 21 -20.99 -8.84 -7.84
N ILE A 22 -20.90 -7.93 -6.88
CA ILE A 22 -20.00 -6.80 -7.06
C ILE A 22 -18.69 -7.27 -6.46
N SER A 23 -17.84 -7.86 -7.28
CA SER A 23 -16.43 -8.09 -6.93
C SER A 23 -15.86 -6.77 -6.42
N HIS A 24 -15.60 -6.71 -5.12
CA HIS A 24 -15.02 -5.56 -4.43
C HIS A 24 -13.53 -5.34 -4.81
N ASP A 25 -13.04 -5.99 -5.86
CA ASP A 25 -11.66 -5.95 -6.32
C ASP A 25 -11.33 -4.75 -7.21
N ALA A 26 -12.28 -3.86 -7.50
CA ALA A 26 -12.07 -2.77 -8.45
C ALA A 26 -11.91 -1.37 -7.84
N MET A 27 -11.96 -1.18 -6.51
CA MET A 27 -11.98 0.20 -5.94
C MET A 27 -11.09 0.48 -4.73
N ASN A 28 -10.24 -0.45 -4.29
CA ASN A 28 -9.24 -0.14 -3.26
C ASN A 28 -7.80 -0.39 -3.74
N HIS A 29 -7.31 0.51 -4.60
CA HIS A 29 -5.90 0.53 -5.03
C HIS A 29 -4.89 0.76 -3.88
N SER A 30 -5.39 1.07 -2.67
CA SER A 30 -4.57 1.37 -1.50
C SER A 30 -3.94 0.13 -0.85
N SER A 31 -4.54 -1.05 -1.02
CA SER A 31 -4.01 -2.31 -0.45
C SER A 31 -3.20 -3.15 -1.44
N ALA A 32 -3.25 -2.84 -2.74
CA ALA A 32 -2.40 -3.50 -3.73
C ALA A 32 -0.93 -3.23 -3.40
N VAL A 33 -0.12 -4.28 -3.36
CA VAL A 33 1.32 -4.19 -3.12
C VAL A 33 2.12 -4.50 -4.38
N GLU A 34 3.25 -3.83 -4.55
CA GLU A 34 4.23 -4.09 -5.59
C GLU A 34 5.64 -4.13 -5.00
N LYS A 35 6.49 -4.98 -5.59
CA LYS A 35 7.91 -5.04 -5.23
C LYS A 35 8.65 -3.88 -5.90
N ALA A 36 9.20 -2.97 -5.10
CA ALA A 36 9.97 -1.83 -5.60
C ALA A 36 11.37 -1.80 -5.00
N ARG A 37 12.33 -1.26 -5.75
CA ARG A 37 13.72 -1.09 -5.33
C ARG A 37 13.98 0.38 -5.00
N CYS A 38 14.64 0.64 -3.86
CA CYS A 38 15.14 1.95 -3.50
C CYS A 38 16.29 2.34 -4.43
N ASP A 39 16.19 3.50 -5.07
CA ASP A 39 17.18 4.05 -6.00
C ASP A 39 18.44 4.57 -5.27
N CYS A 40 18.39 4.72 -3.93
CA CYS A 40 19.53 5.13 -3.11
C CYS A 40 20.39 3.94 -2.67
N CYS A 41 19.79 2.95 -1.99
CA CYS A 41 20.53 1.86 -1.34
C CYS A 41 20.35 0.49 -2.01
N GLY A 42 19.44 0.40 -2.98
CA GLY A 42 19.11 -0.85 -3.67
C GLY A 42 18.27 -1.83 -2.84
N LEU A 43 17.79 -1.45 -1.66
CA LEU A 43 16.87 -2.28 -0.86
C LEU A 43 15.58 -2.53 -1.65
N CYS A 44 15.12 -3.77 -1.67
CA CYS A 44 13.94 -4.18 -2.43
C CYS A 44 12.91 -4.77 -1.47
N GLU A 45 11.74 -4.14 -1.41
CA GLU A 45 10.66 -4.44 -0.46
C GLU A 45 9.30 -4.38 -1.18
N ASP A 46 8.28 -4.94 -0.54
CA ASP A 46 6.90 -4.85 -1.01
C ASP A 46 6.26 -3.59 -0.41
N PHE A 47 5.80 -2.70 -1.29
CA PHE A 47 5.17 -1.44 -0.92
C PHE A 47 3.75 -1.38 -1.47
N THR A 48 2.85 -0.66 -0.80
CA THR A 48 1.56 -0.39 -1.43
C THR A 48 1.74 0.48 -2.66
N VAL A 49 0.98 0.23 -3.73
CA VAL A 49 1.01 1.04 -4.96
C VAL A 49 0.77 2.52 -4.63
N SER A 50 -0.13 2.79 -3.69
CA SER A 50 -0.38 4.15 -3.21
C SER A 50 0.86 4.80 -2.57
N TYR A 51 1.66 4.04 -1.81
CA TYR A 51 2.89 4.51 -1.21
C TYR A 51 3.94 4.80 -2.29
N VAL A 52 4.15 3.88 -3.23
CA VAL A 52 5.10 4.07 -4.34
C VAL A 52 4.78 5.34 -5.11
N ARG A 53 3.50 5.56 -5.46
CA ARG A 53 3.08 6.79 -6.15
C ARG A 53 3.43 8.04 -5.36
N ARG A 54 3.05 8.12 -4.08
CA ARG A 54 3.35 9.27 -3.22
C ARG A 54 4.84 9.51 -3.05
N VAL A 55 5.63 8.45 -2.94
CA VAL A 55 7.10 8.56 -2.80
C VAL A 55 7.69 9.16 -4.07
N ARG A 56 7.30 8.67 -5.25
CA ARG A 56 7.78 9.19 -6.53
C ARG A 56 7.35 10.64 -6.76
N GLU A 57 6.13 11.02 -6.39
CA GLU A 57 5.66 12.41 -6.45
C GLU A 57 6.54 13.35 -5.59
N LYS A 58 6.96 12.89 -4.40
CA LYS A 58 7.79 13.68 -3.49
C LYS A 58 9.26 13.72 -3.90
N HIS A 59 9.82 12.63 -4.40
CA HIS A 59 11.27 12.44 -4.57
C HIS A 59 11.71 12.53 -6.03
N CYS A 60 11.17 13.48 -6.79
CA CYS A 60 11.55 13.72 -8.19
C CYS A 60 11.44 12.46 -9.07
N GLY A 61 10.39 11.66 -8.88
CA GLY A 61 10.15 10.41 -9.61
C GLY A 61 10.92 9.19 -9.09
N ARG A 62 11.85 9.35 -8.14
CA ARG A 62 12.67 8.26 -7.60
C ARG A 62 11.94 7.45 -6.54
N MET A 63 12.20 6.16 -6.52
CA MET A 63 11.71 5.27 -5.46
C MET A 63 12.70 5.28 -4.31
N VAL A 64 12.24 5.63 -3.11
CA VAL A 64 13.08 5.78 -1.91
C VAL A 64 12.45 4.98 -0.77
N CYS A 65 13.21 4.09 -0.13
CA CYS A 65 12.70 3.35 1.04
C CYS A 65 12.49 4.29 2.24
N GLY A 66 11.75 3.83 3.25
CA GLY A 66 11.41 4.66 4.41
C GLY A 66 12.63 5.29 5.09
N LEU A 67 13.72 4.54 5.26
CA LEU A 67 14.95 5.06 5.89
C LEU A 67 15.66 6.12 5.05
N CYS A 68 15.75 5.91 3.74
CA CYS A 68 16.34 6.89 2.84
C CYS A 68 15.46 8.15 2.72
N SER A 69 14.14 8.02 2.83
CA SER A 69 13.21 9.16 2.85
C SER A 69 13.46 10.06 4.07
N GLU A 70 13.64 9.47 5.26
CA GLU A 70 13.98 10.22 6.47
C GLU A 70 15.38 10.86 6.38
N ALA A 71 16.35 10.16 5.76
CA ALA A 71 17.68 10.71 5.54
C ALA A 71 17.66 11.92 4.59
N VAL A 72 16.92 11.85 3.49
CA VAL A 72 16.74 12.99 2.56
C VAL A 72 16.06 14.17 3.26
N LYS A 73 15.03 13.90 4.05
CA LYS A 73 14.37 14.92 4.87
C LYS A 73 15.36 15.61 5.83
N MET A 74 16.23 14.85 6.49
CA MET A 74 17.27 15.39 7.36
C MET A 74 18.29 16.25 6.59
N GLU A 75 18.65 15.88 5.35
CA GLU A 75 19.53 16.69 4.50
C GLU A 75 18.90 18.03 4.12
N MET A 76 17.59 18.06 3.89
CA MET A 76 16.82 19.29 3.66
C MET A 76 16.73 20.15 4.93
N GLU A 77 16.54 19.54 6.10
CA GLU A 77 16.49 20.27 7.37
C GLU A 77 17.84 20.91 7.72
N LYS A 78 18.96 20.25 7.38
CA LYS A 78 20.32 20.81 7.56
C LYS A 78 20.63 21.98 6.63
N ASN A 79 20.05 21.99 5.43
CA ASN A 79 20.31 22.98 4.39
C ASN A 79 18.98 23.38 3.74
N PRO A 80 18.22 24.31 4.36
CA PRO A 80 16.86 24.64 3.93
C PRO A 80 16.78 25.31 2.55
N ASP A 81 17.93 25.78 2.03
CA ASP A 81 18.11 26.33 0.69
C ASP A 81 18.23 25.25 -0.40
N ARG A 82 18.54 23.99 -0.04
CA ARG A 82 18.62 22.90 -1.01
C ARG A 82 17.25 22.47 -1.49
N SER A 83 17.14 22.27 -2.80
CA SER A 83 16.03 21.54 -3.38
C SER A 83 16.02 20.08 -2.94
N ILE A 84 14.84 19.44 -2.98
CA ILE A 84 14.71 18.00 -2.73
C ILE A 84 15.60 17.16 -3.65
N GLN A 85 15.81 17.62 -4.90
CA GLN A 85 16.68 16.96 -5.86
C GLN A 85 18.14 16.98 -5.41
N GLU A 86 18.63 18.12 -4.89
CA GLU A 86 19.99 18.27 -4.37
C GLU A 86 20.18 17.48 -3.07
N ALA A 87 19.23 17.55 -2.14
CA ALA A 87 19.25 16.75 -0.92
C ALA A 87 19.30 15.25 -1.23
N LEU A 88 18.52 14.81 -2.23
CA LEU A 88 18.51 13.42 -2.63
C LEU A 88 19.79 13.00 -3.36
N ASN A 89 20.36 13.85 -4.21
CA ASN A 89 21.66 13.59 -4.83
C ASN A 89 22.79 13.50 -3.79
N ALA A 90 22.78 14.39 -2.79
CA ALA A 90 23.72 14.35 -1.68
C ALA A 90 23.58 13.03 -0.90
N HIS A 91 22.34 12.61 -0.58
CA HIS A 91 22.10 11.34 0.08
C HIS A 91 22.56 10.14 -0.75
N VAL A 92 22.20 10.06 -2.04
CA VAL A 92 22.58 8.95 -2.93
C VAL A 92 24.09 8.76 -2.96
N SER A 93 24.85 9.86 -3.02
CA SER A 93 26.32 9.79 -3.03
C SER A 93 26.92 9.20 -1.74
N ALA A 94 26.25 9.39 -0.61
CA ALA A 94 26.67 8.91 0.71
C ALA A 94 26.00 7.59 1.13
N CYS A 95 25.00 7.13 0.38
CA CYS A 95 24.12 6.05 0.78
C CYS A 95 24.83 4.70 0.65
N VAL A 96 25.43 4.22 1.74
CA VAL A 96 25.88 2.83 1.84
C VAL A 96 24.68 1.92 2.11
N ARG A 97 24.67 0.72 1.53
CA ARG A 97 23.62 -0.28 1.77
C ARG A 97 23.60 -0.67 3.26
N GLN A 98 22.73 -0.05 4.04
CA GLN A 98 22.50 -0.44 5.43
C GLN A 98 21.48 -1.57 5.46
N ASN A 99 21.96 -2.82 5.50
CA ASN A 99 21.11 -4.00 5.71
C ASN A 99 20.64 -4.07 7.17
N ARG A 100 19.82 -3.13 7.62
CA ARG A 100 19.40 -3.04 9.04
C ARG A 100 18.13 -3.82 9.39
N PHE A 101 17.47 -4.50 8.45
CA PHE A 101 16.28 -5.32 8.74
C PHE A 101 16.22 -6.62 7.94
N SER A 102 17.32 -7.37 7.91
CA SER A 102 17.24 -8.82 7.65
C SER A 102 18.04 -9.53 8.74
N ASN A 103 17.40 -9.72 9.90
CA ASN A 103 17.65 -10.76 10.90
C ASN A 103 16.78 -10.49 12.14
N ASN A 104 15.60 -11.10 12.19
CA ASN A 104 15.17 -12.01 13.26
C ASN A 104 13.83 -12.65 12.89
#